data_AF-A0A6I6K2X9-F1
#
_entry.id   AF-A0A6I6K2X9-F1
#
_cell.length_a   1.000
_cell.length_b   1.000
_cell.length_c   1.000
_cell.angle_alpha   90.00
_cell.angle_beta   90.00
_cell.angle_gamma   90.00
#
_symmetry.space_group_name_H-M   'P 1'
#
loop_
_entity.id
_entity.type
_entity.pdbx_description
1 polymer ?
#
loop_
_entity_poly.entity_id
_entity_poly.type
_entity_poly.pdbx_seq_one_letter_code
_entity_poly.pdbx_strand_id
1 'polypeptide(L)'
;MEQNTRIKKDEIPFNKLEKVGVKKDFVNHMDENELRDFLNGFRSQKLYTINATVNDQQMRIPAKLRLKKEEDGTVNVKVHPIQRLQIPEEYMGHKFTQEERNRLLAERNLGKTIELTGRDGKKDKYYLALDPKTNELVPLRTKHITVPEKIKGVTLSAEQKQKLAKGEKVYLDKMTGRNGKKFGAALQVDAANRTINFSGFKQEKELDQKQTKGKGAKQKVN
;
A
#
# COMPACT_ATOMS: atom_id res chain seq x y z
N MET A 1 11.56 -11.82 20.78
CA MET A 1 12.24 -10.57 20.39
C MET A 1 11.20 -9.47 20.37
N GLU A 2 11.22 -8.56 21.33
CA GLU A 2 10.36 -7.36 21.28
C GLU A 2 10.75 -6.56 20.04
N GLN A 3 9.86 -6.53 19.04
CA GLN A 3 10.12 -5.77 17.83
C GLN A 3 9.95 -4.28 18.13
N ASN A 4 11.02 -3.50 17.97
CA ASN A 4 11.04 -2.06 18.20
C ASN A 4 10.08 -1.37 17.22
N THR A 5 8.90 -0.99 17.70
CA THR A 5 7.87 -0.27 16.94
C THR A 5 7.88 1.19 17.34
N ARG A 6 7.42 2.08 16.46
CA ARG A 6 7.38 3.53 16.73
C ARG A 6 6.50 3.92 17.92
N ILE A 7 5.48 3.09 18.19
CA ILE A 7 4.47 3.28 19.23
C ILE A 7 4.31 1.93 19.92
N LYS A 8 4.41 1.90 21.24
CA LYS A 8 4.18 0.70 22.03
C LYS A 8 2.69 0.42 22.20
N LYS A 9 2.34 -0.82 22.53
CA LYS A 9 0.93 -1.25 22.66
C LYS A 9 0.18 -0.52 23.80
N ASP A 10 0.89 -0.18 24.87
CA ASP A 10 0.40 0.61 26.01
C ASP A 10 0.24 2.10 25.69
N GLU A 11 0.94 2.63 24.68
CA GLU A 11 0.75 4.00 24.18
C GLU A 11 -0.50 4.17 23.30
N ILE A 12 -1.24 3.09 22.99
CA ILE A 12 -2.47 3.19 22.19
C ILE A 12 -3.52 3.97 23.01
N PRO A 13 -4.10 5.06 22.47
CA PRO A 13 -5.07 5.87 23.19
C PRO A 13 -6.46 5.21 23.15
N PHE A 14 -6.62 4.09 23.85
CA PHE A 14 -7.86 3.32 23.93
C PHE A 14 -9.07 4.16 24.37
N ASN A 15 -8.86 5.11 25.29
CA ASN A 15 -9.92 6.01 25.73
C ASN A 15 -10.47 6.90 24.60
N LYS A 16 -9.63 7.27 23.60
CA LYS A 16 -10.08 8.03 22.42
C LYS A 16 -10.83 7.14 21.44
N LEU A 17 -10.44 5.89 21.31
CA LEU A 17 -11.08 4.89 20.45
C LEU A 17 -12.48 4.52 20.96
N GLU A 18 -12.64 4.34 22.27
CA GLU A 18 -13.94 4.06 22.87
C GLU A 18 -14.94 5.20 22.67
N LYS A 19 -14.49 6.46 22.74
CA LYS A 19 -15.34 7.63 22.46
C LYS A 19 -15.92 7.63 21.05
N VAL A 20 -15.23 7.02 20.08
CA VAL A 20 -15.70 6.85 18.70
C VAL A 20 -16.29 5.46 18.46
N GLY A 21 -16.69 4.74 19.51
CA GLY A 21 -17.36 3.44 19.41
C GLY A 21 -16.47 2.26 19.04
N VAL A 22 -15.14 2.45 18.98
CA VAL A 22 -14.19 1.36 18.72
C VAL A 22 -13.86 0.68 20.04
N LYS A 23 -14.30 -0.56 20.18
CA LYS A 23 -14.01 -1.39 21.37
C LYS A 23 -12.51 -1.62 21.53
N LYS A 24 -12.01 -1.66 22.76
CA LYS A 24 -10.58 -1.88 23.07
C LYS A 24 -10.03 -3.19 22.50
N ASP A 25 -10.87 -4.21 22.40
CA ASP A 25 -10.52 -5.52 21.85
C ASP A 25 -10.29 -5.51 20.33
N PHE A 26 -10.56 -4.41 19.61
CA PHE A 26 -10.32 -4.35 18.15
C PHE A 26 -8.88 -4.68 17.77
N VAL A 27 -7.91 -4.36 18.64
CA VAL A 27 -6.49 -4.69 18.48
C VAL A 27 -6.26 -6.20 18.53
N ASN A 28 -7.05 -6.94 19.29
CA ASN A 28 -6.98 -8.41 19.37
C ASN A 28 -7.49 -9.08 18.09
N HIS A 29 -8.19 -8.35 17.22
CA HIS A 29 -8.64 -8.83 15.92
C HIS A 29 -7.61 -8.59 14.80
N MET A 30 -6.49 -7.93 15.10
CA MET A 30 -5.36 -7.77 14.19
C MET A 30 -4.43 -8.98 14.33
N ASP A 31 -3.96 -9.52 13.21
CA ASP A 31 -2.86 -10.48 13.26
C ASP A 31 -1.54 -9.78 13.65
N GLU A 32 -0.50 -10.55 13.96
CA GLU A 32 0.79 -10.02 14.44
C GLU A 32 1.41 -9.00 13.47
N ASN A 33 1.30 -9.23 12.15
CA ASN A 33 1.85 -8.32 11.15
C ASN A 33 0.99 -7.06 11.03
N GLU A 34 -0.34 -7.20 11.01
CA GLU A 34 -1.26 -6.06 10.99
C GLU A 34 -1.07 -5.18 12.23
N LEU A 35 -0.93 -5.77 13.42
CA LEU A 35 -0.68 -5.05 14.66
C LEU A 35 0.66 -4.30 14.60
N ARG A 36 1.73 -4.97 14.16
CA ARG A 36 3.04 -4.34 14.02
C ARG A 36 3.01 -3.15 13.06
N ASP A 37 2.33 -3.29 11.93
CA ASP A 37 2.19 -2.22 10.94
C ASP A 37 1.38 -1.05 11.54
N PHE A 38 0.29 -1.36 12.25
CA PHE A 38 -0.55 -0.36 12.93
C PHE A 38 0.24 0.45 13.98
N LEU A 39 1.06 -0.23 14.80
CA LEU A 39 1.98 0.38 15.77
C LEU A 39 3.09 1.22 15.10
N ASN A 40 3.45 0.92 13.85
CA ASN A 40 4.34 1.76 13.05
C ASN A 40 3.62 2.93 12.34
N GLY A 41 2.34 3.15 12.66
CA GLY A 41 1.53 4.22 12.10
C GLY A 41 1.08 3.93 10.67
N PHE A 42 0.89 2.66 10.32
CA PHE A 42 0.25 2.27 9.06
C PHE A 42 -1.25 2.22 9.27
N ARG A 43 -2.01 2.35 8.18
CA ARG A 43 -3.47 2.23 8.25
C ARG A 43 -3.84 0.78 8.52
N SER A 44 -4.90 0.55 9.28
CA SER A 44 -5.43 -0.79 9.47
C SER A 44 -5.76 -1.45 8.13
N GLN A 45 -5.54 -2.76 8.03
CA GLN A 45 -5.90 -3.47 6.81
C GLN A 45 -7.42 -3.63 6.75
N LYS A 46 -8.06 -3.86 7.90
CA LYS A 46 -9.51 -3.98 8.04
C LYS A 46 -10.20 -2.63 8.23
N LEU A 47 -11.47 -2.59 7.87
CA LEU A 47 -12.38 -1.49 8.21
C LEU A 47 -12.96 -1.77 9.59
N TYR A 48 -13.02 -0.73 10.40
CA TYR A 48 -13.69 -0.74 11.70
C TYR A 48 -14.86 0.24 11.66
N THR A 49 -15.98 -0.16 12.24
CA THR A 49 -17.13 0.73 12.38
C THR A 49 -16.89 1.68 13.54
N ILE A 50 -16.92 2.97 13.25
CA ILE A 50 -16.88 4.03 14.26
C ILE A 50 -18.25 4.67 14.40
N ASN A 51 -18.56 5.16 15.60
CA ASN A 51 -19.69 6.05 15.85
C ASN A 51 -19.22 7.49 15.61
N ALA A 52 -19.94 8.22 14.76
CA ALA A 52 -19.71 9.63 14.49
C ALA A 52 -21.02 10.40 14.54
N THR A 53 -20.97 11.62 15.06
CA THR A 53 -22.10 12.56 14.98
C THR A 53 -21.89 13.46 13.78
N VAL A 54 -22.82 13.44 12.82
CA VAL A 54 -22.82 14.31 11.65
C VAL A 54 -24.19 14.97 11.58
N ASN A 55 -24.24 16.30 11.58
CA ASN A 55 -25.50 17.07 11.59
C ASN A 55 -26.47 16.61 12.71
N ASP A 56 -25.95 16.48 13.93
CA ASP A 56 -26.68 16.01 15.13
C ASP A 56 -27.29 14.60 15.04
N GLN A 57 -27.00 13.86 13.96
CA GLN A 57 -27.39 12.46 13.81
C GLN A 57 -26.21 11.54 14.12
N GLN A 58 -26.46 10.55 14.99
CA GLN A 58 -25.51 9.48 15.21
C GLN A 58 -25.50 8.53 14.02
N MET A 59 -24.33 8.36 13.41
CA MET A 59 -24.12 7.46 12.31
C MET A 59 -22.97 6.49 12.61
N ARG A 60 -23.09 5.29 12.03
CA ARG A 60 -22.03 4.26 12.04
C ARG A 60 -21.27 4.33 10.73
N ILE A 61 -20.00 4.69 10.79
CA ILE A 61 -19.16 4.93 9.61
C ILE A 61 -18.06 3.87 9.57
N PRO A 62 -17.96 3.06 8.50
CA PRO A 62 -16.80 2.19 8.30
C PRO A 62 -15.57 3.03 7.95
N ALA A 63 -14.47 2.81 8.66
CA ALA A 63 -13.22 3.55 8.47
C ALA A 63 -11.99 2.69 8.73
N LYS A 64 -10.88 3.01 8.05
CA LYS A 64 -9.56 2.56 8.48
C LYS A 64 -9.05 3.46 9.60
N LEU A 65 -8.27 2.88 10.50
CA LEU A 65 -7.67 3.59 11.62
C LEU A 65 -6.15 3.66 11.45
N ARG A 66 -5.51 4.68 12.00
CA ARG A 66 -4.05 4.80 12.03
C ARG A 66 -3.59 5.52 13.29
N LEU A 67 -2.52 5.05 13.92
CA LEU A 67 -1.87 5.78 15.00
C LEU A 67 -0.94 6.86 14.43
N LYS A 68 -0.94 8.04 15.05
CA LYS A 68 -0.05 9.14 14.74
C LYS A 68 0.54 9.67 16.05
N LYS A 69 1.85 9.55 16.21
CA LYS A 69 2.61 10.23 17.26
C LYS A 69 2.82 11.68 16.82
N GLU A 70 2.39 12.63 17.63
CA GLU A 70 2.59 14.06 17.43
C GLU A 70 3.95 14.51 17.97
N GLU A 71 4.32 15.77 17.72
CA GLU A 71 5.63 16.34 18.10
C GLU A 71 5.84 16.40 19.62
N ASP A 72 4.75 16.56 20.38
CA ASP A 72 4.73 16.54 21.85
C ASP A 72 4.83 15.12 22.44
N GLY A 73 4.94 14.09 21.59
CA GLY A 73 4.96 12.68 21.99
C GLY A 73 3.58 12.05 22.18
N THR A 74 2.49 12.83 22.13
CA THR A 74 1.13 12.33 22.29
C THR A 74 0.75 11.43 21.12
N VAL A 75 0.15 10.28 21.41
CA VAL A 75 -0.42 9.39 20.38
C VAL A 75 -1.90 9.73 20.14
N ASN A 76 -2.21 9.97 18.88
CA ASN A 76 -3.57 10.21 18.37
C ASN A 76 -4.00 9.12 17.40
N VAL A 77 -5.30 8.88 17.33
CA VAL A 77 -5.90 8.03 16.28
C VAL A 77 -6.41 8.93 15.17
N LYS A 78 -6.02 8.61 13.94
CA LYS A 78 -6.59 9.20 12.72
C LYS A 78 -7.57 8.21 12.10
N VAL A 79 -8.73 8.73 11.74
CA VAL A 79 -9.83 8.00 11.10
C VAL A 79 -9.81 8.31 9.62
N HIS A 80 -9.91 7.27 8.79
CA HIS A 80 -9.93 7.32 7.35
C HIS A 80 -11.23 6.67 6.85
N PRO A 81 -12.35 7.42 6.76
CA PRO A 81 -13.64 6.88 6.35
C PRO A 81 -13.65 6.51 4.86
N ILE A 82 -14.60 5.67 4.46
CA ILE A 82 -14.85 5.43 3.03
C ILE A 82 -15.40 6.71 2.40
N GLN A 83 -14.72 7.20 1.36
CA GLN A 83 -15.13 8.35 0.56
C GLN A 83 -15.55 7.94 -0.84
N ARG A 84 -16.29 8.82 -1.52
CA ARG A 84 -16.54 8.67 -2.96
C ARG A 84 -15.22 8.71 -3.72
N LEU A 85 -15.10 7.85 -4.73
CA LEU A 85 -13.92 7.83 -5.58
C LEU A 85 -13.88 9.10 -6.43
N GLN A 86 -12.91 9.96 -6.12
CA GLN A 86 -12.66 11.18 -6.89
C GLN A 86 -11.17 11.52 -6.80
N ILE A 87 -10.56 11.81 -7.93
CA ILE A 87 -9.20 12.37 -7.99
C ILE A 87 -9.34 13.90 -8.05
N PRO A 88 -8.76 14.66 -7.11
CA PRO A 88 -8.78 16.11 -7.17
C PRO A 88 -8.00 16.59 -8.41
N GLU A 89 -8.23 17.82 -8.85
CA GLU A 89 -7.46 18.42 -9.94
C GLU A 89 -6.00 18.65 -9.53
N GLU A 90 -5.80 19.09 -8.29
CA GLU A 90 -4.51 19.33 -7.68
C GLU A 90 -4.39 18.58 -6.35
N TYR A 91 -3.21 18.06 -6.06
CA TYR A 91 -2.89 17.43 -4.79
C TYR A 91 -1.46 17.73 -4.38
N MET A 92 -1.28 18.30 -3.19
CA MET A 92 0.03 18.62 -2.63
C MET A 92 0.92 19.42 -3.62
N GLY A 93 0.36 20.45 -4.28
CA GLY A 93 1.10 21.29 -5.22
C GLY A 93 1.33 20.67 -6.61
N HIS A 94 0.79 19.48 -6.88
CA HIS A 94 0.86 18.83 -8.19
C HIS A 94 -0.51 18.82 -8.87
N LYS A 95 -0.58 19.39 -10.09
CA LYS A 95 -1.76 19.35 -10.93
C LYS A 95 -1.75 18.08 -11.79
N PHE A 96 -2.76 17.22 -11.63
CA PHE A 96 -2.79 15.95 -12.34
C PHE A 96 -3.15 16.11 -13.81
N THR A 97 -2.42 15.41 -14.67
CA THR A 97 -2.82 15.24 -16.08
C THR A 97 -4.01 14.29 -16.18
N GLN A 98 -4.71 14.31 -17.33
CA GLN A 98 -5.81 13.38 -17.56
C GLN A 98 -5.35 11.92 -17.52
N GLU A 99 -4.16 11.62 -18.05
CA GLU A 99 -3.57 10.29 -18.03
C GLU A 99 -3.30 9.79 -16.61
N GLU A 100 -2.78 10.65 -15.74
CA GLU A 100 -2.52 10.33 -14.34
C GLU A 100 -3.81 10.01 -13.58
N ARG A 101 -4.85 10.81 -13.79
CA ARG A 101 -6.19 10.58 -13.22
C ARG A 101 -6.76 9.26 -13.72
N ASN A 102 -6.73 9.02 -15.04
CA ASN A 102 -7.22 7.79 -15.65
C ASN A 102 -6.50 6.56 -15.07
N ARG A 103 -5.17 6.65 -14.91
CA ARG A 103 -4.38 5.55 -14.34
C ARG A 103 -4.71 5.32 -12.87
N LEU A 104 -4.83 6.37 -12.04
CA LEU A 104 -5.26 6.22 -10.65
C LEU A 104 -6.65 5.59 -10.55
N LEU A 105 -7.60 5.99 -11.41
CA LEU A 105 -8.94 5.43 -11.43
C LEU A 105 -8.95 3.94 -11.82
N ALA A 106 -8.18 3.58 -12.86
CA ALA A 106 -8.13 2.24 -13.42
C ALA A 106 -7.28 1.26 -12.58
N GLU A 107 -6.07 1.65 -12.20
CA GLU A 107 -5.11 0.77 -11.52
C GLU A 107 -5.06 0.98 -10.01
N ARG A 108 -5.74 2.00 -9.46
CA ARG A 108 -5.60 2.42 -8.05
C ARG A 108 -4.17 2.81 -7.68
N ASN A 109 -3.28 2.99 -8.66
CA ASN A 109 -1.85 3.28 -8.49
C ASN A 109 -1.38 4.17 -9.64
N LEU A 110 -0.56 5.18 -9.35
CA LEU A 110 -0.04 6.07 -10.38
C LEU A 110 1.05 5.41 -11.25
N GLY A 111 1.70 4.36 -10.76
CA GLY A 111 2.70 3.60 -11.50
C GLY A 111 3.95 4.37 -11.90
N LYS A 112 4.20 5.52 -11.26
CA LYS A 112 5.42 6.32 -11.34
C LYS A 112 5.57 7.13 -10.04
N THR A 113 6.77 7.60 -9.78
CA THR A 113 7.00 8.63 -8.76
C THR A 113 6.73 10.02 -9.31
N ILE A 114 6.11 10.89 -8.51
CA ILE A 114 5.94 12.31 -8.81
C ILE A 114 6.53 13.17 -7.71
N GLU A 115 6.83 14.42 -8.02
CA GLU A 115 7.26 15.40 -7.04
C GLU A 115 6.02 16.04 -6.41
N LEU A 116 5.92 16.01 -5.08
CA LEU A 116 4.84 16.67 -4.32
C LEU A 116 5.44 17.60 -3.26
N THR A 117 4.71 18.63 -2.91
CA THR A 117 5.04 19.58 -1.84
C THR A 117 4.49 19.07 -0.51
N GLY A 118 5.38 18.73 0.42
CA GLY A 118 5.04 18.32 1.77
C GLY A 118 4.43 19.45 2.60
N ARG A 119 3.93 19.11 3.80
CA ARG A 119 3.39 20.10 4.76
C ARG A 119 4.45 21.09 5.25
N ASP A 120 5.70 20.69 5.19
CA ASP A 120 6.89 21.49 5.48
C ASP A 120 7.27 22.43 4.33
N GLY A 121 6.47 22.49 3.26
CA GLY A 121 6.75 23.30 2.06
C GLY A 121 7.85 22.73 1.16
N LYS A 122 8.50 21.64 1.55
CA LYS A 122 9.58 21.01 0.79
C LYS A 122 9.04 20.07 -0.27
N LYS A 123 9.69 20.07 -1.43
CA LYS A 123 9.40 19.14 -2.50
C LYS A 123 10.17 17.84 -2.32
N ASP A 124 9.47 16.72 -2.46
CA ASP A 124 10.05 15.38 -2.37
C ASP A 124 9.41 14.46 -3.42
N LYS A 125 10.02 13.30 -3.67
CA LYS A 125 9.45 12.27 -4.54
C LYS A 125 8.49 11.36 -3.77
N TYR A 126 7.33 11.09 -4.35
CA TYR A 126 6.28 10.26 -3.77
C TYR A 126 5.78 9.21 -4.76
N TYR A 127 5.46 8.04 -4.23
CA TYR A 127 4.46 7.16 -4.81
C TYR A 127 3.06 7.64 -4.45
N LEU A 128 2.10 7.36 -5.31
CA LEU A 128 0.72 7.74 -5.11
C LEU A 128 -0.20 6.58 -5.49
N ALA A 129 -1.08 6.20 -4.57
CA ALA A 129 -2.07 5.16 -4.79
C ALA A 129 -3.38 5.51 -4.09
N LEU A 130 -4.49 4.95 -4.56
CA LEU A 130 -5.76 4.99 -3.86
C LEU A 130 -5.84 3.81 -2.91
N ASP A 131 -6.25 4.07 -1.67
CA ASP A 131 -6.60 2.99 -0.76
C ASP A 131 -7.81 2.23 -1.32
N PRO A 132 -7.72 0.90 -1.53
CA PRO A 132 -8.78 0.15 -2.20
C PRO A 132 -10.08 0.05 -1.37
N LYS A 133 -10.02 0.30 -0.06
CA LYS A 133 -11.20 0.23 0.82
C LYS A 133 -11.78 1.60 1.12
N THR A 134 -10.95 2.64 1.17
CA THR A 134 -11.43 4.00 1.52
C THR A 134 -11.54 4.93 0.33
N ASN A 135 -10.97 4.60 -0.84
CA ASN A 135 -10.81 5.51 -1.99
C ASN A 135 -10.02 6.78 -1.68
N GLU A 136 -9.29 6.80 -0.57
CA GLU A 136 -8.46 7.94 -0.21
C GLU A 136 -7.14 7.90 -0.98
N LEU A 137 -6.71 9.05 -1.48
CA LEU A 137 -5.43 9.21 -2.13
C LEU A 137 -4.29 9.22 -1.10
N VAL A 138 -3.36 8.27 -1.21
CA VAL A 138 -2.30 8.04 -0.24
C VAL A 138 -0.92 8.35 -0.85
N PRO A 139 -0.25 9.40 -0.39
CA PRO A 139 1.12 9.71 -0.77
C PRO A 139 2.10 8.95 0.13
N LEU A 140 3.10 8.32 -0.49
CA LEU A 140 4.22 7.67 0.20
C LEU A 140 5.54 8.23 -0.32
N ARG A 141 6.29 8.92 0.55
CA ARG A 141 7.65 9.38 0.23
C ARG A 141 8.52 8.19 -0.17
N THR A 142 9.29 8.33 -1.24
CA THR A 142 10.11 7.22 -1.77
C THR A 142 11.10 6.68 -0.74
N LYS A 143 11.65 7.55 0.11
CA LYS A 143 12.56 7.17 1.21
C LYS A 143 11.96 6.25 2.28
N HIS A 144 10.64 6.08 2.33
CA HIS A 144 9.97 5.23 3.33
C HIS A 144 9.75 3.80 2.85
N ILE A 145 10.20 3.45 1.65
CA ILE A 145 10.18 2.07 1.16
C ILE A 145 11.52 1.74 0.50
N THR A 146 12.07 0.59 0.86
CA THR A 146 13.31 0.08 0.28
C THR A 146 12.97 -1.12 -0.59
N VAL A 147 13.35 -1.05 -1.87
CA VAL A 147 13.23 -2.20 -2.77
C VAL A 147 14.32 -3.21 -2.41
N PRO A 148 13.97 -4.42 -1.95
CA PRO A 148 14.95 -5.43 -1.57
C PRO A 148 15.64 -6.01 -2.82
N GLU A 149 16.87 -6.52 -2.66
CA GLU A 149 17.58 -7.22 -3.74
C GLU A 149 16.90 -8.52 -4.14
N LYS A 150 16.24 -9.17 -3.19
CA LYS A 150 15.65 -10.50 -3.35
C LYS A 150 14.21 -10.52 -2.87
N ILE A 151 13.31 -11.00 -3.70
CA ILE A 151 11.88 -11.17 -3.37
C ILE A 151 11.53 -12.64 -3.58
N LYS A 152 11.02 -13.28 -2.51
CA LYS A 152 10.51 -14.68 -2.56
C LYS A 152 11.47 -15.67 -3.22
N GLY A 153 12.78 -15.53 -2.98
CA GLY A 153 13.78 -16.44 -3.54
C GLY A 153 14.46 -15.95 -4.82
N VAL A 154 13.96 -14.90 -5.47
CA VAL A 154 14.43 -14.40 -6.77
C VAL A 154 15.15 -13.08 -6.61
N THR A 155 16.35 -12.97 -7.18
CA THR A 155 17.13 -11.72 -7.20
C THR A 155 16.62 -10.82 -8.33
N LEU A 156 16.39 -9.54 -8.03
CA LEU A 156 15.97 -8.56 -9.02
C LEU A 156 17.18 -8.15 -9.88
N SER A 157 16.97 -8.01 -11.19
CA SER A 157 17.96 -7.34 -12.03
C SER A 157 18.06 -5.84 -11.67
N ALA A 158 19.19 -5.21 -12.02
CA ALA A 158 19.36 -3.77 -11.80
C ALA A 158 18.23 -2.94 -12.44
N GLU A 159 17.80 -3.32 -13.65
CA GLU A 159 16.70 -2.68 -14.36
C GLU A 159 15.36 -2.87 -13.63
N GLN A 160 15.06 -4.10 -13.18
CA GLN A 160 13.85 -4.42 -12.43
C GLN A 160 13.78 -3.66 -11.12
N LYS A 161 14.90 -3.61 -10.39
CA LYS A 161 15.01 -2.85 -9.14
C LYS A 161 14.80 -1.37 -9.38
N GLN A 162 15.38 -0.81 -10.45
CA GLN A 162 15.21 0.60 -10.80
C GLN A 162 13.77 0.93 -11.20
N LYS A 163 13.12 0.10 -12.04
CA LYS A 163 11.71 0.28 -12.43
C LYS A 163 10.79 0.23 -11.21
N LEU A 164 10.98 -0.77 -10.34
CA LEU A 164 10.19 -0.89 -9.12
C LEU A 164 10.42 0.30 -8.16
N ALA A 165 11.66 0.78 -8.05
CA ALA A 165 11.99 1.99 -7.28
C ALA A 165 11.37 3.27 -7.90
N LYS A 166 11.16 3.31 -9.22
CA LYS A 166 10.40 4.38 -9.89
C LYS A 166 8.88 4.21 -9.75
N GLY A 167 8.40 3.14 -9.11
CA GLY A 167 6.97 2.87 -8.89
C GLY A 167 6.31 2.13 -10.04
N GLU A 168 7.10 1.74 -11.05
CA GLU A 168 6.63 0.99 -12.19
C GLU A 168 6.35 -0.47 -11.81
N LYS A 169 5.50 -1.10 -12.62
CA LYS A 169 5.13 -2.51 -12.48
C LYS A 169 6.23 -3.38 -13.10
N VAL A 170 6.70 -4.38 -12.34
CA VAL A 170 7.78 -5.28 -12.76
C VAL A 170 7.33 -6.72 -12.63
N TYR A 171 7.47 -7.52 -13.68
CA TYR A 171 7.17 -8.95 -13.61
C TYR A 171 8.40 -9.73 -13.13
N LEU A 172 8.21 -10.56 -12.09
CA LEU A 172 9.18 -11.57 -11.68
C LEU A 172 8.58 -12.96 -11.87
N ASP A 173 9.45 -13.90 -12.22
CA ASP A 173 9.11 -15.31 -12.39
C ASP A 173 9.90 -16.18 -11.40
N LYS A 174 9.50 -17.44 -11.24
CA LYS A 174 10.16 -18.45 -10.38
C LYS A 174 10.25 -18.06 -8.91
N MET A 175 9.36 -17.19 -8.45
CA MET A 175 9.19 -16.88 -7.03
C MET A 175 8.62 -18.07 -6.28
N THR A 176 9.00 -18.25 -5.03
CA THR A 176 8.60 -19.40 -4.22
C THR A 176 7.49 -19.02 -3.25
N GLY A 177 6.35 -19.70 -3.38
CA GLY A 177 5.19 -19.52 -2.49
C GLY A 177 5.41 -20.15 -1.12
N ARG A 178 4.50 -19.86 -0.17
CA ARG A 178 4.52 -20.51 1.15
C ARG A 178 4.32 -22.03 1.07
N ASN A 179 3.68 -22.50 0.02
CA ASN A 179 3.44 -23.91 -0.29
C ASN A 179 4.62 -24.58 -1.04
N GLY A 180 5.76 -23.90 -1.17
CA GLY A 180 6.93 -24.38 -1.92
C GLY A 180 6.79 -24.32 -3.45
N LYS A 181 5.61 -24.06 -4.00
CA LYS A 181 5.39 -23.99 -5.46
C LYS A 181 5.97 -22.72 -6.05
N LYS A 182 6.45 -22.82 -7.29
CA LYS A 182 6.91 -21.66 -8.05
C LYS A 182 5.75 -20.93 -8.72
N PHE A 183 5.85 -19.62 -8.77
CA PHE A 183 4.91 -18.75 -9.45
C PHE A 183 5.62 -17.52 -10.00
N GLY A 184 5.00 -16.90 -11.00
CA GLY A 184 5.35 -15.55 -11.44
C GLY A 184 4.24 -14.56 -11.11
N ALA A 185 4.60 -13.30 -10.89
CA ALA A 185 3.65 -12.23 -10.62
C ALA A 185 4.24 -10.86 -10.98
N ALA A 186 3.36 -9.91 -11.24
CA ALA A 186 3.69 -8.50 -11.33
C ALA A 186 3.81 -7.89 -9.92
N LEU A 187 4.87 -7.14 -9.71
CA LEU A 187 5.23 -6.44 -8.48
C LEU A 187 5.13 -4.94 -8.70
N GLN A 188 4.58 -4.24 -7.72
CA GLN A 188 4.49 -2.79 -7.74
C GLN A 188 4.46 -2.25 -6.33
N VAL A 189 5.05 -1.07 -6.11
CA VAL A 189 4.96 -0.38 -4.82
C VAL A 189 3.51 0.01 -4.54
N ASP A 190 3.00 -0.37 -3.38
CA ASP A 190 1.70 0.01 -2.85
C ASP A 190 1.89 1.11 -1.80
N ALA A 191 1.55 2.35 -2.17
CA ALA A 191 1.66 3.48 -1.28
C ALA A 191 0.69 3.41 -0.09
N ALA A 192 -0.50 2.82 -0.28
CA ALA A 192 -1.55 2.75 0.72
C ALA A 192 -1.15 1.81 1.87
N ASN A 193 -0.58 0.65 1.52
CA ASN A 193 -0.13 -0.35 2.49
C ASN A 193 1.38 -0.24 2.81
N ARG A 194 2.13 0.63 2.11
CA ARG A 194 3.59 0.81 2.26
C ARG A 194 4.40 -0.47 2.05
N THR A 195 3.97 -1.29 1.11
CA THR A 195 4.59 -2.58 0.78
C THR A 195 4.79 -2.72 -0.73
N ILE A 196 5.34 -3.84 -1.17
CA ILE A 196 5.34 -4.24 -2.57
C ILE A 196 4.18 -5.23 -2.76
N ASN A 197 3.19 -4.83 -3.53
CA ASN A 197 2.03 -5.66 -3.84
C ASN A 197 2.33 -6.61 -5.02
N PHE A 198 1.66 -7.76 -5.01
CA PHE A 198 1.76 -8.80 -6.03
C PHE A 198 0.42 -8.92 -6.75
N SER A 199 0.44 -9.02 -8.07
CA SER A 199 -0.75 -9.13 -8.91
C SER A 199 -0.48 -9.99 -10.15
N GLY A 200 -1.54 -10.44 -10.82
CA GLY A 200 -1.40 -11.21 -12.07
C GLY A 200 -0.60 -12.49 -11.91
N PHE A 201 -0.88 -13.25 -10.85
CA PHE A 201 -0.20 -14.52 -10.56
C PHE A 201 -0.35 -15.52 -11.70
N LYS A 202 0.76 -16.17 -12.06
CA LYS A 202 0.82 -17.26 -13.05
C LYS A 202 1.54 -18.45 -12.45
N GLN A 203 1.00 -19.65 -12.67
CA GLN A 203 1.63 -20.89 -12.21
C GLN A 203 2.74 -21.33 -13.17
N GLU A 204 3.75 -22.01 -12.65
CA GLU A 204 4.91 -22.50 -13.42
C GLU A 204 4.50 -23.28 -14.69
N LYS A 205 3.47 -24.14 -14.61
CA LYS A 205 2.95 -24.90 -15.76
C LYS A 205 2.45 -24.01 -16.91
N GLU A 206 1.92 -22.82 -16.62
CA GLU A 206 1.43 -21.87 -17.64
C GLU A 206 2.57 -21.03 -18.24
N LEU A 207 3.66 -20.87 -17.49
CA LEU A 207 4.84 -20.11 -17.89
C LEU A 207 5.72 -20.92 -18.85
N ASP A 208 5.88 -22.22 -18.58
CA ASP A 208 6.62 -23.15 -19.45
C ASP A 208 5.96 -23.32 -20.83
N GLN A 209 4.61 -23.31 -20.90
CA GLN A 209 3.87 -23.38 -22.16
C GLN A 209 4.06 -22.14 -23.06
N LYS A 210 4.34 -20.96 -22.50
CA LYS A 210 4.65 -19.75 -23.28
C LYS A 210 6.09 -19.73 -23.78
N GLN A 211 7.05 -20.26 -23.01
CA GLN A 211 8.44 -20.35 -23.46
C GLN A 211 8.64 -21.41 -24.57
N THR A 212 7.89 -22.52 -24.54
CA THR A 212 7.96 -23.55 -25.60
C THR A 212 7.35 -23.08 -26.92
N LYS A 213 6.25 -22.30 -26.91
CA LYS A 213 5.67 -21.72 -28.13
C LYS A 213 6.54 -20.62 -28.77
N GLY A 214 7.36 -19.90 -27.98
CA GLY A 214 8.28 -18.88 -28.50
C GLY A 214 9.55 -19.43 -29.16
N LYS A 215 9.98 -20.66 -28.81
CA LYS A 215 11.16 -21.31 -29.40
C LYS A 215 10.85 -22.15 -30.65
N GLY A 216 9.59 -22.51 -30.90
CA GLY A 216 9.17 -23.29 -32.07
C GLY A 216 9.03 -22.50 -33.39
N ALA A 217 9.09 -21.17 -33.37
CA ALA A 217 8.85 -20.33 -34.57
C ALA A 217 10.11 -19.88 -35.31
N LYS A 218 11.32 -20.34 -34.92
CA LYS A 218 12.59 -19.95 -35.58
C LYS A 218 13.33 -21.05 -36.32
N GLN A 219 12.70 -22.20 -36.56
CA GLN A 219 13.27 -23.24 -37.42
C GLN A 219 12.19 -23.89 -38.28
N LYS A 220 11.86 -23.25 -39.41
CA LYS A 220 11.67 -23.97 -40.69
C LYS A 220 12.24 -23.10 -41.81
N VAL A 221 13.30 -23.64 -42.39
CA VAL A 221 14.12 -23.16 -43.49
C VAL A 221 13.50 -23.69 -44.79
N ASN A 222 13.42 -22.83 -45.81
CA ASN A 222 13.97 -23.04 -47.16
C ASN A 222 13.57 -21.88 -48.06
#